data_AF-A0A2M8GE42-F1
#
_entry.id   AF-A0A2M8GE42-F1
#
_cell.length_a   1.000
_cell.length_b   1.000
_cell.length_c   1.000
_cell.angle_alpha   90.00
_cell.angle_beta   90.00
_cell.angle_gamma   90.00
#
_symmetry.space_group_name_H-M   'P 1'
#
loop_
_entity.id
_entity.type
_entity.pdbx_description
1 polymer ?
#
loop_
_entity_poly.entity_id
_entity_poly.type
_entity_poly.pdbx_seq_one_letter_code
_entity_poly.pdbx_strand_id
1 'polypeptide(L)'
;MQQAVPEKEPHPGAVIAVQTFGDFLGFNPHCHILVTDGCFYGERGMFRVAPPLEIKKLEAISRHKVFKMLLNRGKITKEIIAMLSTWRHSGFNVFCGNRISPNDKTAMENLARYIIRASFSQERMRYLEQEGKVIYTAKACPGHRSGDKKACKVLFRKYTRLIL
;
A
#
# COMPACT_ATOMS: atom_id res chain seq x y z
N MET A 1 10.84 -12.09 5.21
CA MET A 1 12.14 -12.25 4.54
C MET A 1 13.13 -13.00 5.40
N GLN A 2 13.41 -12.59 6.65
CA GLN A 2 14.31 -13.33 7.54
C GLN A 2 13.97 -14.82 7.70
N GLN A 3 12.68 -15.14 7.86
CA GLN A 3 12.19 -16.52 7.96
C GLN A 3 12.14 -17.28 6.62
N ALA A 4 12.45 -16.62 5.50
CA ALA A 4 12.38 -17.22 4.16
C ALA A 4 13.72 -17.85 3.74
N VAL A 5 14.79 -17.64 4.52
CA VAL A 5 16.14 -18.12 4.20
C VAL A 5 16.69 -18.92 5.39
N PRO A 6 17.51 -19.97 5.15
CA PRO A 6 18.01 -20.85 6.21
C PRO A 6 19.18 -20.28 7.01
N GLU A 7 19.80 -19.19 6.55
CA GLU A 7 21.00 -18.63 7.16
C GLU A 7 20.75 -18.12 8.58
N LYS A 8 21.79 -18.17 9.40
CA LYS A 8 21.78 -17.57 10.74
C LYS A 8 21.87 -16.05 10.63
N GLU A 9 21.04 -15.37 11.44
CA GLU A 9 20.96 -13.90 11.52
C GLU A 9 20.86 -13.20 10.15
N PRO A 10 19.87 -13.58 9.30
CA PRO A 10 19.71 -12.98 8.00
C PRO A 10 19.04 -11.59 8.14
N HIS A 11 19.53 -10.61 7.40
CA HIS A 11 19.07 -9.22 7.42
C HIS A 11 18.63 -8.76 6.03
N PRO A 12 17.32 -8.54 5.79
CA PRO A 12 16.84 -7.90 4.58
C PRO A 12 17.02 -6.39 4.66
N GLY A 13 17.19 -5.74 3.51
CA GLY A 13 16.98 -4.30 3.38
C GLY A 13 15.52 -4.00 3.05
N ALA A 14 14.96 -2.93 3.62
CA ALA A 14 13.61 -2.48 3.27
C ALA A 14 13.45 -0.97 3.34
N VAL A 15 12.70 -0.41 2.39
CA VAL A 15 12.17 0.96 2.42
C VAL A 15 10.65 0.87 2.42
N ILE A 16 10.00 1.56 3.34
CA ILE A 16 8.55 1.53 3.53
C ILE A 16 8.00 2.94 3.39
N ALA A 17 7.03 3.13 2.50
CA ALA A 17 6.22 4.34 2.45
C ALA A 17 4.78 4.02 2.85
N VAL A 18 4.23 4.81 3.76
CA VAL A 18 2.86 4.68 4.24
C VAL A 18 1.98 5.69 3.52
N GLN A 19 0.81 5.24 3.08
CA GLN A 19 -0.21 6.08 2.45
C GLN A 19 -1.56 5.81 3.10
N THR A 20 -2.40 6.85 3.19
CA THR A 20 -3.72 6.80 3.83
C THR A 20 -4.87 7.12 2.88
N PHE A 21 -4.58 7.28 1.59
CA PHE A 21 -5.52 7.70 0.56
C PHE A 21 -5.64 6.65 -0.55
N GLY A 22 -6.83 6.51 -1.13
CA GLY A 22 -7.07 5.73 -2.34
C GLY A 22 -7.29 6.62 -3.56
N ASP A 23 -7.52 6.01 -4.73
CA ASP A 23 -7.82 6.76 -5.96
C ASP A 23 -9.09 7.62 -5.85
N PHE A 24 -10.01 7.27 -4.94
CA PHE A 24 -11.22 8.02 -4.65
C PHE A 24 -11.07 9.02 -3.49
N LEU A 25 -9.84 9.28 -3.02
CA LEU A 25 -9.52 10.14 -1.86
C LEU A 25 -10.17 9.73 -0.53
N GLY A 26 -10.80 8.56 -0.48
CA GLY A 26 -11.26 7.94 0.76
C GLY A 26 -10.10 7.41 1.60
N PHE A 27 -10.37 7.21 2.90
CA PHE A 27 -9.40 6.62 3.81
C PHE A 27 -9.07 5.19 3.38
N ASN A 28 -7.81 4.97 3.02
CA ASN A 28 -7.29 3.70 2.52
C ASN A 28 -5.84 3.52 3.03
N PRO A 29 -5.66 3.10 4.29
CA PRO A 29 -4.33 2.90 4.87
C PRO A 29 -3.64 1.69 4.23
N HIS A 30 -2.53 1.94 3.54
CA HIS A 30 -1.69 0.90 2.94
C HIS A 30 -0.22 1.32 2.99
N CYS A 31 0.67 0.39 2.68
CA CYS A 31 2.09 0.68 2.57
C CYS A 31 2.66 0.09 1.28
N HIS A 32 3.61 0.81 0.71
CA HIS A 32 4.48 0.32 -0.35
C HIS A 32 5.81 -0.08 0.28
N ILE A 33 6.24 -1.30 0.01
CA ILE A 33 7.47 -1.85 0.59
C ILE A 33 8.38 -2.25 -0.56
N LEU A 34 9.51 -1.57 -0.68
CA LEU A 34 10.64 -2.06 -1.46
C LEU A 34 11.51 -2.88 -0.52
N VAL A 35 11.61 -4.18 -0.77
CA VAL A 35 12.41 -5.10 0.04
C VAL A 35 13.47 -5.76 -0.85
N THR A 36 14.65 -6.03 -0.30
CA THR A 36 15.65 -6.85 -0.97
C THR A 36 15.06 -8.23 -1.28
N ASP A 37 15.40 -8.81 -2.43
CA ASP A 37 14.91 -10.12 -2.89
C ASP A 37 15.57 -11.31 -2.14
N GLY A 38 15.89 -11.09 -0.86
CA GLY A 38 16.79 -11.92 -0.09
C GLY A 38 17.30 -11.21 1.15
N CYS A 39 18.31 -11.80 1.77
CA CYS A 39 18.92 -11.30 2.99
C CYS A 39 20.45 -11.27 2.88
N PHE A 40 21.05 -10.29 3.54
CA PHE A 40 22.47 -10.29 3.87
C PHE A 40 22.71 -11.17 5.11
N TYR A 41 23.83 -11.89 5.15
CA TYR A 41 24.18 -12.75 6.27
C TYR A 41 25.70 -12.94 6.39
N GLY A 42 26.13 -13.37 7.58
CA GLY A 42 27.52 -13.59 7.92
C GLY A 42 28.34 -12.29 7.96
N GLU A 43 29.56 -12.37 8.51
CA GLU A 43 30.43 -11.21 8.72
C GLU A 43 30.92 -10.57 7.42
N ARG A 44 30.97 -11.36 6.33
CA ARG A 44 31.39 -10.89 5.00
C ARG A 44 30.26 -10.27 4.17
N GLY A 45 29.05 -10.16 4.73
CA GLY A 45 27.90 -9.54 4.04
C GLY A 45 27.43 -10.31 2.80
N MET A 46 27.48 -11.65 2.85
CA MET A 46 27.02 -12.50 1.75
C MET A 46 25.51 -12.33 1.53
N PHE A 47 25.05 -12.49 0.29
CA PHE A 47 23.63 -12.34 -0.05
C PHE A 47 22.98 -13.69 -0.40
N ARG A 48 21.87 -14.03 0.27
CA ARG A 48 21.02 -15.18 -0.09
C ARG A 48 19.72 -14.67 -0.70
N VAL A 49 19.46 -15.07 -1.94
CA VAL A 49 18.17 -14.86 -2.61
C VAL A 49 17.09 -15.69 -1.94
N ALA A 50 15.94 -15.08 -1.65
CA ALA A 50 14.80 -15.78 -1.07
C ALA A 50 14.07 -16.66 -2.10
N PRO A 51 13.46 -17.76 -1.66
CA PRO A 51 12.54 -18.52 -2.51
C PRO A 51 11.33 -17.65 -2.89
N PRO A 52 10.61 -18.02 -3.97
CA PRO A 52 9.38 -17.34 -4.36
C PRO A 52 8.40 -17.20 -3.20
N LEU A 53 7.86 -16.00 -3.01
CA LEU A 53 6.94 -15.72 -1.91
C LEU A 53 5.51 -16.12 -2.30
N GLU A 54 4.87 -16.90 -1.44
CA GLU A 54 3.44 -17.21 -1.59
C GLU A 54 2.58 -16.03 -1.12
N ILE A 55 2.03 -15.29 -2.07
CA ILE A 55 1.30 -14.03 -1.82
C ILE A 55 0.12 -14.22 -0.87
N LYS A 56 -0.60 -15.33 -0.98
CA LYS A 56 -1.73 -15.63 -0.08
C LYS A 56 -1.30 -15.88 1.36
N LYS A 57 -0.14 -16.50 1.58
CA LYS A 57 0.44 -16.64 2.92
C LYS A 57 0.88 -15.28 3.47
N LEU A 58 1.48 -14.42 2.65
CA LEU A 58 1.84 -13.06 3.05
C LEU A 58 0.61 -12.22 3.43
N GLU A 59 -0.48 -12.29 2.66
CA GLU A 59 -1.74 -11.62 2.95
C GLU A 59 -2.30 -12.07 4.30
N ALA A 60 -2.30 -13.39 4.56
CA ALA A 60 -2.76 -13.95 5.83
C ALA A 60 -1.87 -13.52 7.02
N ILE A 61 -0.54 -13.52 6.86
CA ILE A 61 0.41 -13.06 7.87
C ILE A 61 0.23 -11.56 8.13
N SER A 62 0.07 -10.76 7.09
CA SER A 62 -0.17 -9.31 7.19
C SER A 62 -1.44 -9.03 8.01
N ARG A 63 -2.56 -9.67 7.64
CA ARG A 63 -3.82 -9.60 8.38
C ARG A 63 -3.65 -9.96 9.85
N HIS A 64 -3.00 -11.09 10.12
CA HIS A 64 -2.75 -11.55 11.49
C HIS A 64 -1.91 -10.54 12.29
N LYS A 65 -0.83 -10.01 11.71
CA LYS A 65 0.05 -9.05 12.39
C LYS A 65 -0.65 -7.73 12.67
N VAL A 66 -1.48 -7.23 11.74
CA VAL A 66 -2.26 -6.01 11.95
C VAL A 66 -3.29 -6.19 13.06
N PHE A 67 -4.05 -7.28 13.05
CA PHE A 67 -5.00 -7.57 14.13
C PHE A 67 -4.31 -7.75 15.48
N LYS A 68 -3.20 -8.47 15.53
CA LYS A 68 -2.40 -8.63 16.76
C LYS A 68 -1.90 -7.27 17.28
N MET A 69 -1.41 -6.40 16.39
CA MET A 69 -0.98 -5.05 16.75
C MET A 69 -2.14 -4.21 17.32
N LEU A 70 -3.30 -4.21 16.66
CA LEU A 70 -4.46 -3.44 17.09
C LEU A 70 -5.02 -3.95 18.43
N LEU A 71 -5.07 -5.27 18.62
CA LEU A 71 -5.46 -5.90 19.88
C LEU A 71 -4.52 -5.50 21.02
N ASN A 72 -3.21 -5.62 20.80
CA ASN A 72 -2.19 -5.25 21.80
C ASN A 72 -2.25 -3.77 22.18
N ARG A 73 -2.76 -2.90 21.29
CA ARG A 73 -2.97 -1.46 21.54
C ARG A 73 -4.38 -1.13 22.08
N GLY A 74 -5.21 -2.13 22.37
CA GLY A 74 -6.57 -1.96 22.87
C GLY A 74 -7.52 -1.27 21.88
N LYS A 75 -7.24 -1.33 20.57
CA LYS A 75 -8.06 -0.69 19.53
C LYS A 75 -9.20 -1.57 19.01
N ILE A 76 -9.08 -2.88 19.19
CA ILE A 76 -10.09 -3.89 18.86
C ILE A 76 -10.06 -5.00 19.91
N THR A 77 -11.12 -5.80 19.98
CA THR A 77 -11.23 -6.96 20.88
C THR A 77 -11.07 -8.28 20.13
N LYS A 78 -10.99 -9.39 20.86
CA LYS A 78 -10.93 -10.74 20.26
C LYS A 78 -12.23 -11.07 19.51
N GLU A 79 -13.36 -10.59 20.01
CA GLU A 79 -14.68 -10.77 19.40
C GLU A 79 -14.77 -10.05 18.05
N ILE A 80 -14.25 -8.82 17.98
CA ILE A 80 -14.13 -8.08 16.72
C ILE A 80 -13.25 -8.83 15.72
N ILE A 81 -12.11 -9.38 16.15
CA ILE A 81 -11.23 -10.17 15.27
C ILE A 81 -11.95 -11.41 14.75
N ALA A 82 -12.68 -12.12 15.61
CA ALA A 82 -13.45 -13.30 15.21
C ALA A 82 -14.50 -12.93 14.16
N MET A 83 -15.26 -11.85 14.39
CA MET A 83 -16.24 -11.32 13.44
C MET A 83 -15.59 -10.92 12.10
N LEU A 84 -14.52 -10.13 12.11
CA LEU A 84 -13.82 -9.72 10.88
C LEU A 84 -13.22 -10.91 10.12
N SER A 85 -12.94 -12.01 10.81
CA SER A 85 -12.37 -13.22 10.20
C SER A 85 -13.40 -14.04 9.41
N THR A 86 -14.71 -13.82 9.63
CA THR A 86 -15.78 -14.51 8.87
C THR A 86 -16.11 -13.82 7.54
N TRP A 87 -15.61 -12.60 7.34
CA TRP A 87 -15.91 -11.84 6.12
C TRP A 87 -15.34 -12.52 4.89
N ARG A 88 -16.19 -12.73 3.87
CA ARG A 88 -15.79 -13.27 2.57
C ARG A 88 -14.65 -12.48 1.94
N HIS A 89 -14.66 -11.16 2.11
CA HIS A 89 -13.60 -10.26 1.67
C HIS A 89 -12.98 -9.60 2.91
N SER A 90 -11.75 -9.98 3.23
CA SER A 90 -11.07 -9.57 4.45
C SER A 90 -10.72 -8.07 4.50
N GLY A 91 -10.72 -7.39 3.34
CA GLY A 91 -10.19 -6.03 3.18
C GLY A 91 -8.66 -5.96 3.14
N PHE A 92 -7.96 -7.08 3.33
CA PHE A 92 -6.51 -7.15 3.21
C PHE A 92 -6.11 -7.61 1.81
N ASN A 93 -5.13 -6.95 1.23
CA ASN A 93 -4.53 -7.35 -0.02
C ASN A 93 -3.01 -7.14 0.06
N VAL A 94 -2.25 -8.10 -0.46
CA VAL A 94 -0.82 -7.96 -0.69
C VAL A 94 -0.57 -8.17 -2.17
N PHE A 95 0.07 -7.19 -2.79
CA PHE A 95 0.58 -7.30 -4.15
C PHE A 95 2.11 -7.39 -4.09
N CYS A 96 2.69 -8.31 -4.85
CA CYS A 96 4.13 -8.38 -5.05
C CYS A 96 4.41 -8.16 -6.54
N GLY A 97 5.16 -7.11 -6.85
CA GLY A 97 5.63 -6.85 -8.20
C GLY A 97 6.75 -7.81 -8.60
N ASN A 98 7.18 -7.68 -9.85
CA ASN A 98 8.33 -8.40 -10.38
C ASN A 98 9.62 -7.97 -9.67
N ARG A 99 10.61 -8.88 -9.66
CA ARG A 99 11.97 -8.56 -9.23
C ARG A 99 12.54 -7.47 -10.11
N ILE A 100 13.13 -6.46 -9.49
CA ILE A 100 13.84 -5.38 -10.19
C ILE A 100 15.31 -5.72 -10.23
N SER A 101 15.88 -5.76 -11.44
CA SER A 101 17.32 -5.96 -11.61
C SER A 101 18.09 -4.74 -11.08
N PRO A 102 19.24 -4.90 -10.41
CA PRO A 102 20.08 -3.78 -9.97
C PRO A 102 20.50 -2.82 -11.10
N ASN A 103 20.57 -3.34 -12.34
CA ASN A 103 20.95 -2.56 -13.51
C ASN A 103 19.75 -1.90 -14.21
N ASP A 104 18.52 -2.21 -13.80
CA ASP A 104 17.30 -1.63 -14.37
C ASP A 104 16.96 -0.30 -13.67
N LYS A 105 17.69 0.74 -14.07
CA LYS A 105 17.49 2.09 -13.54
C LYS A 105 16.08 2.61 -13.78
N THR A 106 15.47 2.26 -14.91
CA THR A 106 14.12 2.69 -15.27
C THR A 106 13.07 2.09 -14.34
N ALA A 107 13.15 0.79 -14.05
CA ALA A 107 12.24 0.14 -13.10
C ALA A 107 12.42 0.68 -11.67
N MET A 108 13.66 0.92 -11.24
CA MET A 108 13.94 1.53 -9.93
C MET A 108 13.35 2.94 -9.84
N GLU A 109 13.54 3.77 -10.86
CA GLU A 109 13.00 5.14 -10.88
C GLU A 109 11.47 5.14 -10.89
N ASN A 110 10.84 4.30 -11.70
CA ASN A 110 9.38 4.16 -11.72
C ASN A 110 8.83 3.73 -10.37
N LEU A 111 9.51 2.82 -9.67
CA LEU A 111 9.13 2.41 -8.32
C LEU A 111 9.32 3.56 -7.32
N ALA A 112 10.43 4.29 -7.38
CA ALA A 112 10.67 5.44 -6.52
C ALA A 112 9.57 6.50 -6.67
N ARG A 113 9.23 6.87 -7.93
CA ARG A 113 8.12 7.78 -8.25
C ARG A 113 6.78 7.27 -7.71
N TYR A 114 6.55 5.96 -7.77
CA TYR A 114 5.33 5.35 -7.25
C TYR A 114 5.24 5.41 -5.72
N ILE A 115 6.35 5.20 -5.02
CA ILE A 115 6.45 5.25 -3.56
C ILE A 115 6.21 6.68 -3.04
N ILE A 116 6.81 7.69 -3.68
CA ILE A 116 6.75 9.10 -3.25
C ILE A 116 5.51 9.86 -3.75
N ARG A 117 4.54 9.17 -4.38
CA ARG A 117 3.43 9.83 -5.06
C ARG A 117 2.61 10.74 -4.14
N ALA A 118 2.18 11.88 -4.68
CA ALA A 118 1.23 12.77 -4.02
C ALA A 118 -0.14 12.09 -3.82
N SER A 119 -0.89 12.59 -2.84
CA SER A 119 -2.21 12.05 -2.46
C SER A 119 -3.30 12.22 -3.52
N PHE A 120 -3.11 13.18 -4.41
CA PHE A 120 -3.98 13.47 -5.54
C PHE A 120 -3.11 13.90 -6.73
N SER A 121 -3.59 13.70 -7.95
CA SER A 121 -2.94 14.28 -9.13
C SER A 121 -3.64 15.59 -9.50
N GLN A 122 -2.86 16.66 -9.67
CA GLN A 122 -3.39 17.96 -10.07
C GLN A 122 -4.10 17.90 -11.42
N GLU A 123 -3.60 17.08 -12.35
CA GLU A 123 -4.23 16.84 -13.65
C GLU A 123 -5.66 16.31 -13.54
N ARG A 124 -6.01 15.68 -12.40
CA ARG A 124 -7.35 15.18 -12.10
C ARG A 124 -8.23 16.19 -11.35
N MET A 125 -7.73 17.40 -11.10
CA MET A 125 -8.44 18.48 -10.40
C MET A 125 -8.94 19.54 -11.40
N ARG A 126 -10.20 19.96 -11.22
CA ARG A 126 -10.78 21.11 -11.93
C ARG A 126 -11.36 22.09 -10.93
N TYR A 127 -10.87 23.33 -10.95
CA TYR A 127 -11.42 24.41 -10.13
C TYR A 127 -12.65 25.01 -10.83
N LEU A 128 -13.74 25.17 -10.07
CA LEU A 128 -14.96 25.87 -10.46
C LEU A 128 -15.00 27.19 -9.71
N GLU A 129 -14.53 28.24 -10.37
CA GLU A 129 -14.30 29.55 -9.76
C GLU A 129 -15.57 30.17 -9.20
N GLN A 130 -16.65 30.21 -10.00
CA GLN A 130 -17.95 30.77 -9.62
C GLN A 130 -18.55 30.10 -8.37
N GLU A 131 -18.21 28.83 -8.13
CA GLU A 131 -18.73 28.07 -7.00
C GLU A 131 -17.73 27.96 -5.83
N GLY A 132 -16.48 28.42 -6.01
CA GLY A 132 -15.41 28.24 -5.03
C GLY A 132 -15.10 26.77 -4.71
N LYS A 133 -15.26 25.87 -5.69
CA LYS A 133 -15.14 24.41 -5.50
C LYS A 133 -14.05 23.80 -6.36
N VAL A 134 -13.52 22.66 -5.92
CA VAL A 134 -12.67 21.79 -6.75
C VAL A 134 -13.39 20.47 -6.98
N ILE A 135 -13.44 20.03 -8.23
CA ILE A 135 -13.84 18.69 -8.62
C ILE A 135 -12.58 17.85 -8.81
N TYR A 136 -12.51 16.71 -8.13
CA TYR A 136 -11.52 15.68 -8.42
C TYR A 136 -12.16 14.51 -9.19
N THR A 137 -11.50 14.06 -10.26
CA THR A 137 -11.95 12.94 -11.10
C THR A 137 -11.10 11.71 -10.81
N ALA A 138 -11.66 10.73 -10.09
CA ALA A 138 -10.99 9.45 -9.84
C ALA A 138 -10.78 8.64 -11.13
N LYS A 139 -9.79 7.73 -11.14
CA LYS A 139 -9.58 6.80 -12.26
C LYS A 139 -10.77 5.84 -12.35
N ALA A 140 -11.28 5.61 -13.55
CA ALA A 140 -12.31 4.60 -13.78
C ALA A 140 -11.71 3.20 -13.59
N CYS A 141 -12.23 2.41 -12.65
CA CYS A 141 -11.85 1.01 -12.48
C CYS A 141 -12.90 0.11 -13.17
N PRO A 142 -12.54 -0.69 -14.19
CA PRO A 142 -13.43 -1.73 -14.70
C PRO A 142 -13.72 -2.73 -13.57
N GLY A 143 -14.98 -2.88 -13.17
CA GLY A 143 -15.42 -3.92 -12.22
C GLY A 143 -15.92 -3.44 -10.85
N HIS A 144 -15.76 -2.16 -10.49
CA HIS A 144 -16.52 -1.60 -9.37
C HIS A 144 -17.93 -1.23 -9.86
N ARG A 145 -18.94 -2.03 -9.51
CA ARG A 145 -20.35 -1.59 -9.59
C ARG A 145 -20.61 -0.59 -8.46
N SER A 146 -20.07 0.62 -8.59
CA SER A 146 -20.78 1.76 -8.03
C SER A 146 -21.98 1.99 -8.95
N GLY A 147 -23.20 1.84 -8.42
CA GLY A 147 -24.37 2.43 -9.06
C GLY A 147 -24.04 3.90 -9.36
N ASP A 148 -24.39 4.34 -10.57
CA ASP A 148 -23.93 5.55 -11.27
C ASP A 148 -22.53 5.46 -11.91
N LYS A 149 -22.54 5.31 -13.25
CA LYS A 149 -21.44 5.60 -14.19
C LYS A 149 -21.16 7.12 -14.26
N LYS A 150 -21.01 7.78 -13.12
CA LYS A 150 -20.55 9.16 -13.05
C LYS A 150 -19.18 9.13 -12.38
N ALA A 151 -18.22 9.80 -12.99
CA ALA A 151 -16.98 10.17 -12.34
C ALA A 151 -17.27 10.54 -10.88
N CYS A 152 -16.64 9.85 -9.94
CA CYS A 152 -16.85 10.11 -8.52
C CYS A 152 -16.24 11.49 -8.23
N LYS A 153 -17.07 12.53 -8.24
CA LYS A 153 -16.67 13.92 -8.02
C LYS A 153 -16.51 14.13 -6.52
N VAL A 154 -15.27 14.12 -6.05
CA VAL A 154 -14.98 14.58 -4.68
C VAL A 154 -14.94 16.10 -4.70
N LEU A 155 -15.80 16.72 -3.90
CA LEU A 155 -16.00 18.17 -3.86
C LEU A 155 -15.30 18.75 -2.64
N PHE A 156 -14.33 19.64 -2.85
CA PHE A 156 -13.68 20.37 -1.77
C PHE A 156 -14.20 21.81 -1.73
N ARG A 157 -14.48 22.33 -0.52
CA ARG A 157 -14.70 23.77 -0.27
C ARG A 157 -13.35 24.42 0.06
N LYS A 158 -13.10 25.61 -0.49
CA LYS A 158 -11.82 26.36 -0.45
C LYS A 158 -11.36 26.86 0.92
N TYR A 159 -11.90 26.36 2.04
CA TYR A 159 -11.48 26.80 3.38
C TYR A 159 -10.16 26.18 3.85
N THR A 160 -9.56 25.28 3.07
CA THR A 160 -8.29 24.64 3.41
C THR A 160 -7.19 25.10 2.47
N ARG A 161 -6.16 25.76 3.01
CA ARG A 161 -4.94 26.11 2.29
C ARG A 161 -4.19 24.80 1.98
N LEU A 162 -4.20 24.40 0.72
CA LEU A 162 -3.39 23.27 0.24
C LEU A 162 -2.01 23.82 -0.12
N ILE A 163 -1.02 23.58 0.73
CA ILE A 163 0.39 23.85 0.44
C ILE A 163 0.96 22.56 -0.15
N LEU A 164 1.52 22.65 -1.36
CA LEU A 164 2.30 21.59 -2.01
C LEU A 164 3.78 21.78 -1.71
#